data_AF-X1R4D2-F1
#
_entry.id   AF-X1R4D2-F1
#
_cell.length_a   1.000
_cell.length_b   1.000
_cell.length_c   1.000
_cell.angle_alpha   90.00
_cell.angle_beta   90.00
_cell.angle_gamma   90.00
#
_symmetry.space_group_name_H-M   'P 1'
#
loop_
_entity.id
_entity.type
_entity.pdbx_description
1 polymer ?
#
loop_
_entity_poly.entity_id
_entity_poly.type
_entity_poly.pdbx_seq_one_letter_code
_entity_poly.pdbx_strand_id
1 'polypeptide(L)'
;MAIQSFQLDPNAQAYTDDEIVGKVNTATDKITRSLAVSSPAVDLSGKDTDDLPEGTVAKYDTGVPPSDLDALPDGTVRKIMSDAEKTKLADIEENAKDDQIGDEIVTAINGGASAITREDALDQDSLKIVKTNPVTGEFRVKNIHRQLDGKLDIEYEDTPEP
;
A
#
# COMPACT_ATOMS: atom_id res chain seq x y z
N MET A 1 24.35 16.44 -58.44
CA MET A 1 24.60 17.81 -58.91
C MET A 1 25.93 18.25 -58.33
N ALA A 2 26.94 18.46 -59.17
CA ALA A 2 28.21 19.03 -58.73
C ALA A 2 28.19 20.53 -59.05
N ILE A 3 28.60 21.38 -58.10
CA ILE A 3 28.76 22.81 -58.35
C ILE A 3 29.97 22.97 -59.27
N GLN A 4 29.77 23.57 -60.45
CA GLN A 4 30.79 23.64 -61.51
C GLN A 4 31.88 24.68 -61.21
N SER A 5 31.57 25.71 -60.41
CA SER A 5 32.52 26.67 -59.84
C SER A 5 31.85 27.52 -58.76
N PHE A 6 32.60 27.95 -57.74
CA PHE A 6 32.19 28.94 -56.73
C PHE A 6 33.13 30.14 -56.83
N GLN A 7 32.60 31.31 -57.15
CA GLN A 7 33.36 32.56 -57.21
C GLN A 7 33.00 33.41 -55.98
N LEU A 8 34.01 33.74 -55.18
CA LEU A 8 33.89 34.75 -54.14
C LEU A 8 34.01 36.15 -54.78
N ASP A 9 33.29 37.14 -54.25
CA ASP A 9 33.42 38.53 -54.69
C ASP A 9 34.86 39.01 -54.44
N PRO A 10 35.61 39.40 -55.48
CA PRO A 10 36.99 39.85 -55.33
C PRO A 10 37.12 41.17 -54.56
N ASN A 11 36.03 41.91 -54.34
CA ASN A 11 36.02 43.14 -53.55
C ASN A 11 35.50 42.93 -52.12
N ALA A 12 35.24 41.69 -51.71
CA ALA A 12 34.77 41.41 -50.35
C ALA A 12 35.81 41.86 -49.32
N GLN A 13 35.39 42.73 -48.40
CA GLN A 13 36.26 43.11 -47.28
C GLN A 13 36.40 41.94 -46.31
N ALA A 14 37.64 41.69 -45.87
CA ALA A 14 37.91 40.77 -44.79
C ALA A 14 37.56 41.44 -43.45
N TYR A 15 36.84 40.73 -42.60
CA TYR A 15 36.49 41.17 -41.26
C TYR A 15 37.04 40.16 -40.25
N THR A 16 37.49 40.65 -39.10
CA THR A 16 37.75 39.82 -37.92
C THR A 16 36.44 39.28 -37.34
N ASP A 17 36.52 38.21 -36.55
CA ASP A 17 35.33 37.59 -35.94
C ASP A 17 34.53 38.62 -35.12
N ASP A 18 35.20 39.49 -34.37
CA ASP A 18 34.56 40.54 -33.57
C ASP A 18 33.88 41.61 -34.42
N GLU A 19 34.47 41.99 -35.57
CA GLU A 19 33.86 42.93 -36.51
C GLU A 19 32.62 42.35 -37.20
N ILE A 20 32.63 41.05 -37.51
CA ILE A 20 31.47 40.35 -38.05
C ILE A 20 30.34 40.36 -37.03
N VAL A 21 30.62 40.01 -35.77
CA VAL A 21 29.63 40.02 -34.69
C VAL A 21 29.07 41.44 -34.47
N GLY A 22 29.93 42.45 -34.45
CA GLY A 22 29.53 43.85 -34.30
C GLY A 22 28.62 44.31 -35.44
N LYS A 23 28.93 43.97 -36.70
CA LYS A 23 28.11 44.29 -37.87
C LYS A 23 26.79 43.54 -37.90
N VAL A 24 26.77 42.27 -37.50
CA VAL A 24 25.54 41.46 -37.43
C VAL A 24 24.57 42.04 -36.40
N ASN A 25 25.09 42.44 -35.24
CA ASN A 25 24.28 42.95 -34.15
C ASN A 25 23.79 44.39 -34.39
N THR A 26 24.50 45.18 -35.22
CA THR A 26 24.13 46.57 -35.54
C THR A 26 23.38 46.71 -36.86
N ALA A 27 23.21 45.62 -37.62
CA ALA A 27 22.49 45.62 -38.88
C ALA A 27 20.99 45.92 -38.66
N THR A 28 20.52 47.00 -39.28
CA THR A 28 19.09 47.36 -39.29
C THR A 28 18.29 46.55 -40.31
N ASP A 29 18.96 46.01 -41.33
CA ASP A 29 18.35 45.11 -42.31
C ASP A 29 18.38 43.66 -41.79
N LYS A 30 17.27 42.94 -41.96
CA LYS A 30 17.15 41.55 -41.52
C LYS A 30 18.20 40.68 -42.24
N ILE A 31 19.20 40.21 -41.50
CA ILE A 31 20.18 39.19 -41.95
C ILE A 31 19.53 37.80 -42.04
N THR A 32 18.31 37.64 -41.51
CA THR A 32 17.55 36.42 -41.67
C THR A 32 17.16 36.24 -43.14
N ARG A 33 17.48 35.07 -43.71
CA ARG A 33 16.75 34.55 -44.88
C ARG A 33 15.27 34.86 -44.65
N SER A 34 14.61 35.53 -45.59
CA SER A 34 13.17 35.78 -45.52
C SER A 34 12.47 34.47 -45.13
N LEU A 35 11.74 34.46 -44.00
CA LEU A 35 11.08 33.32 -43.35
C LEU A 35 11.90 32.45 -42.36
N ALA A 36 13.16 32.76 -42.04
CA ALA A 36 13.93 31.95 -41.08
C ALA A 36 13.51 32.16 -39.61
N VAL A 37 12.95 33.32 -39.26
CA VAL A 37 12.41 33.59 -37.93
C VAL A 37 11.11 34.39 -38.08
N SER A 38 10.00 33.82 -37.62
CA SER A 38 8.64 34.42 -37.69
C SER A 38 8.48 35.65 -36.79
N SER A 39 9.48 35.96 -35.96
CA SER A 39 9.47 37.05 -35.00
C SER A 39 10.86 37.70 -34.96
N PRO A 40 10.96 38.99 -34.59
CA PRO A 40 12.25 39.59 -34.27
C PRO A 40 12.99 38.69 -33.26
N ALA A 41 14.32 38.64 -33.32
CA ALA A 41 15.10 38.04 -32.24
C ALA A 41 14.68 38.72 -30.93
N VAL A 42 14.20 37.93 -29.97
CA VAL A 42 13.77 38.45 -28.67
C VAL A 42 15.02 38.92 -27.95
N ASP A 43 15.06 40.21 -27.62
CA ASP A 43 16.10 40.75 -26.74
C ASP A 43 16.00 40.06 -25.38
N LEU A 44 17.04 39.27 -25.09
CA LEU A 44 17.23 38.51 -23.85
C LEU A 44 18.22 39.23 -22.92
N SER A 45 18.81 40.35 -23.36
CA SER A 45 19.71 41.13 -22.52
C SER A 45 18.89 41.83 -21.43
N GLY A 46 18.95 41.27 -20.21
CA GLY A 46 18.17 41.75 -19.06
C GLY A 46 16.97 40.88 -18.67
N LYS A 47 16.66 39.83 -19.45
CA LYS A 47 15.65 38.84 -19.05
C LYS A 47 16.29 37.79 -18.16
N ASP A 48 16.13 37.92 -16.85
CA ASP A 48 16.33 36.81 -15.94
C ASP A 48 14.98 36.08 -15.71
N THR A 49 14.98 35.05 -14.86
CA THR A 49 13.75 34.31 -14.53
C THR A 49 12.75 35.12 -13.70
N ASP A 50 13.08 36.35 -13.32
CA ASP A 50 12.26 37.26 -12.49
C ASP A 50 11.44 38.25 -13.35
N ASP A 51 11.64 38.24 -14.67
CA ASP A 51 10.99 39.12 -15.65
C ASP A 51 9.55 38.71 -16.00
N LEU A 52 8.84 38.15 -15.03
CA LEU A 52 7.42 37.81 -15.12
C LEU A 52 6.59 38.95 -14.52
N PRO A 53 5.49 39.37 -15.17
CA PRO A 53 4.54 40.30 -14.56
C PRO A 53 4.17 39.83 -13.15
N GLU A 54 4.23 40.74 -12.17
CA GLU A 54 3.93 40.45 -10.77
C GLU A 54 2.57 39.76 -10.65
N GLY A 55 2.55 38.54 -10.12
CA GLY A 55 1.36 37.67 -10.04
C GLY A 55 1.20 36.64 -11.17
N THR A 56 2.14 36.56 -12.11
CA THR A 56 2.18 35.47 -13.11
C THR A 56 3.20 34.41 -12.70
N VAL A 57 2.75 33.16 -12.58
CA VAL A 57 3.63 32.02 -12.35
C VAL A 57 4.41 31.72 -13.63
N ALA A 58 5.70 31.37 -13.50
CA ALA A 58 6.48 30.97 -14.67
C ALA A 58 5.77 29.78 -15.33
N LYS A 59 5.74 29.74 -16.67
CA LYS A 59 5.11 28.64 -17.43
C LYS A 59 5.64 27.25 -17.06
N TYR A 60 6.77 27.18 -16.35
CA TYR A 60 7.42 25.97 -15.86
C TYR A 60 7.67 25.96 -14.34
N ASP A 61 7.29 27.02 -13.62
CA ASP A 61 7.33 27.05 -12.15
C ASP A 61 5.95 26.64 -11.64
N THR A 62 5.83 25.39 -11.23
CA THR A 62 4.60 24.84 -10.65
C THR A 62 4.38 25.27 -9.19
N GLY A 63 5.15 26.25 -8.71
CA GLY A 63 5.23 26.62 -7.30
C GLY A 63 6.35 25.88 -6.58
N VAL A 64 6.37 25.98 -5.25
CA VAL A 64 7.33 25.30 -4.38
C VAL A 64 7.41 23.82 -4.79
N PRO A 65 8.59 23.31 -5.19
CA PRO A 65 8.73 21.91 -5.54
C PRO A 65 8.27 21.06 -4.34
N PRO A 66 7.53 19.97 -4.58
CA PRO A 66 7.03 19.14 -3.49
C PRO A 66 8.21 18.69 -2.62
N SER A 67 8.06 18.84 -1.31
CA SER A 67 9.10 18.54 -0.32
C SER A 67 9.51 17.07 -0.32
N ASP A 68 8.63 16.19 -0.78
CA ASP A 68 8.81 14.76 -0.93
C ASP A 68 7.85 14.18 -1.99
N LEU A 69 7.88 12.87 -2.17
CA LEU A 69 7.00 12.14 -3.09
C LEU A 69 5.53 12.11 -2.65
N ASP A 70 5.25 12.36 -1.36
CA ASP A 70 3.92 12.27 -0.78
C ASP A 70 3.09 13.53 -1.06
N ALA A 71 3.76 14.68 -1.16
CA ALA A 71 3.14 15.95 -1.55
C ALA A 71 2.67 16.01 -3.01
N LEU A 72 2.96 14.99 -3.83
CA LEU A 72 2.48 14.93 -5.22
C LEU A 72 1.00 14.53 -5.30
N PRO A 73 0.26 14.86 -6.37
CA PRO A 73 -1.10 14.36 -6.57
C PRO A 73 -1.11 12.89 -7.01
N ASP A 74 -2.05 12.10 -6.52
CA ASP A 74 -2.26 10.71 -6.99
C ASP A 74 -2.57 10.66 -8.49
N GLY A 75 -2.06 9.63 -9.17
CA GLY A 75 -2.36 9.35 -10.58
C GLY A 75 -1.64 10.23 -11.62
N THR A 76 -0.92 11.28 -11.21
CA THR A 76 -0.20 12.20 -12.14
C THR A 76 1.29 11.87 -12.29
N VAL A 77 1.84 11.16 -11.31
CA VAL A 77 3.23 10.75 -11.23
C VAL A 77 3.31 9.32 -10.72
N ARG A 78 4.41 8.62 -11.01
CA ARG A 78 4.68 7.30 -10.40
C ARG A 78 5.02 7.49 -8.92
N LYS A 79 4.00 7.70 -8.08
CA LYS A 79 4.12 7.48 -6.64
C LYS A 79 4.42 5.99 -6.40
N ILE A 80 5.18 5.70 -5.35
CA ILE A 80 5.46 4.32 -4.95
C ILE A 80 4.18 3.66 -4.42
N MET A 81 3.32 4.41 -3.71
CA MET A 81 1.97 4.02 -3.29
C MET A 81 1.03 5.24 -3.28
N SER A 82 -0.24 5.05 -3.65
CA SER A 82 -1.31 6.07 -3.55
C SER A 82 -1.80 6.25 -2.12
N ASP A 83 -2.50 7.36 -1.84
CA ASP A 83 -3.04 7.64 -0.51
C ASP A 83 -4.09 6.59 -0.12
N ALA A 84 -4.90 6.15 -1.08
CA ALA A 84 -5.86 5.07 -0.88
C ALA A 84 -5.21 3.72 -0.52
N GLU A 85 -4.03 3.42 -1.09
CA GLU A 85 -3.27 2.22 -0.73
C GLU A 85 -2.66 2.33 0.65
N LYS A 86 -2.13 3.50 1.03
CA LYS A 86 -1.62 3.75 2.39
C LYS A 86 -2.72 3.59 3.44
N THR A 87 -3.91 4.12 3.19
CA THR A 87 -5.07 3.93 4.07
C THR A 87 -5.39 2.45 4.24
N LYS A 88 -5.45 1.68 3.15
CA LYS A 88 -5.69 0.22 3.23
C LYS A 88 -4.64 -0.50 4.05
N LEU A 89 -3.37 -0.13 3.93
CA LEU A 89 -2.29 -0.73 4.73
C LEU A 89 -2.47 -0.39 6.22
N ALA A 90 -2.75 0.86 6.55
CA ALA A 90 -3.00 1.27 7.93
C ALA A 90 -4.21 0.52 8.53
N ASP A 91 -5.29 0.37 7.76
CA ASP A 91 -6.47 -0.38 8.17
C ASP A 91 -6.14 -1.86 8.43
N ILE A 92 -5.27 -2.47 7.61
CA ILE A 92 -4.83 -3.86 7.81
C ILE A 92 -3.99 -3.96 9.09
N GLU A 93 -3.01 -3.07 9.30
CA GLU A 93 -2.16 -3.09 10.49
C GLU A 93 -2.98 -2.89 11.78
N GLU A 94 -4.02 -2.05 11.76
CA GLU A 94 -4.89 -1.82 12.92
C GLU A 94 -5.82 -3.01 13.21
N ASN A 95 -6.29 -3.71 12.17
CA ASN A 95 -7.27 -4.79 12.30
C ASN A 95 -6.66 -6.20 12.25
N ALA A 96 -5.36 -6.32 11.99
CA ALA A 96 -4.64 -7.57 12.06
C ALA A 96 -4.70 -8.08 13.51
N LYS A 97 -5.27 -9.28 13.68
CA LYS A 97 -5.22 -9.99 14.96
C LYS A 97 -4.04 -10.94 14.94
N ASP A 98 -3.43 -11.14 16.09
CA ASP A 98 -2.45 -12.21 16.28
C ASP A 98 -3.05 -13.57 15.90
N ASP A 99 -2.20 -14.51 15.52
CA ASP A 99 -2.60 -15.89 15.30
C ASP A 99 -3.23 -16.45 16.58
N GLN A 100 -4.41 -17.06 16.45
CA GLN A 100 -5.10 -17.64 17.60
C GLN A 100 -4.28 -18.78 18.22
N ILE A 101 -4.14 -18.79 19.53
CA ILE A 101 -3.53 -19.92 20.26
C ILE A 101 -4.57 -21.02 20.52
N GLY A 102 -4.11 -22.23 20.87
CA GLY A 102 -4.97 -23.41 21.07
C GLY A 102 -6.11 -23.17 22.07
N ASP A 103 -5.85 -22.48 23.18
CA ASP A 103 -6.84 -22.22 24.23
C ASP A 103 -7.94 -21.24 23.76
N GLU A 104 -7.59 -20.27 22.91
CA GLU A 104 -8.55 -19.35 22.31
C GLU A 104 -9.46 -20.07 21.31
N ILE A 105 -8.90 -21.03 20.55
CA ILE A 105 -9.66 -21.87 19.63
C ILE A 105 -10.65 -22.74 20.40
N VAL A 106 -10.21 -23.38 21.48
CA VAL A 106 -11.10 -24.20 22.34
C VAL A 106 -12.23 -23.34 22.91
N THR A 107 -11.93 -22.13 23.36
CA THR A 107 -12.92 -21.18 23.90
C THR A 107 -13.95 -20.75 22.84
N ALA A 108 -13.50 -20.46 21.62
CA ALA A 108 -14.36 -20.07 20.50
C ALA A 108 -15.30 -21.20 20.05
N ILE A 109 -14.79 -22.43 19.97
CA ILE A 109 -15.57 -23.63 19.61
C ILE A 109 -16.64 -23.90 20.67
N ASN A 110 -16.28 -23.78 21.95
CA ASN A 110 -17.15 -24.10 23.07
C ASN A 110 -18.05 -22.92 23.51
N GLY A 111 -18.15 -21.87 22.70
CA GLY A 111 -19.10 -20.77 22.89
C GLY A 111 -18.88 -19.93 24.15
N GLY A 112 -17.68 -19.93 24.73
CA GLY A 112 -17.29 -19.10 25.88
C GLY A 112 -17.96 -19.40 27.23
N ALA A 113 -19.00 -20.24 27.29
CA ALA A 113 -19.77 -20.50 28.51
C ALA A 113 -19.95 -21.99 28.88
N SER A 114 -19.48 -22.92 28.03
CA SER A 114 -19.49 -24.35 28.34
C SER A 114 -18.28 -25.00 27.71
N ALA A 115 -17.11 -24.72 28.29
CA ALA A 115 -15.95 -25.56 28.06
C ALA A 115 -16.30 -26.96 28.55
N ILE A 116 -16.62 -27.87 27.62
CA ILE A 116 -16.44 -29.28 27.90
C ILE A 116 -14.92 -29.44 27.95
N THR A 117 -14.34 -29.44 29.16
CA THR A 117 -12.94 -29.81 29.32
C THR A 117 -12.76 -31.25 28.87
N ARG A 118 -11.53 -31.67 28.53
CA ARG A 118 -11.28 -33.08 28.22
C ARG A 118 -11.75 -33.98 29.37
N GLU A 119 -11.61 -33.48 30.59
CA GLU A 119 -12.08 -34.10 31.82
C GLU A 119 -13.61 -34.18 31.86
N ASP A 120 -14.35 -33.12 31.49
CA ASP A 120 -15.83 -33.16 31.40
C ASP A 120 -16.35 -34.07 30.27
N ALA A 121 -15.58 -34.21 29.18
CA ALA A 121 -15.90 -35.13 28.08
C ALA A 121 -15.73 -36.60 28.48
N LEU A 122 -14.92 -36.88 29.52
CA LEU A 122 -14.61 -38.22 30.01
C LEU A 122 -15.27 -38.53 31.35
N ASP A 123 -15.81 -37.52 32.05
CA ASP A 123 -16.56 -37.67 33.28
C ASP A 123 -17.91 -38.36 33.02
N GLN A 124 -18.13 -39.47 33.70
CA GLN A 124 -19.34 -40.28 33.56
C GLN A 124 -20.58 -39.55 34.09
N ASP A 125 -20.43 -38.66 35.08
CA ASP A 125 -21.51 -37.85 35.64
C ASP A 125 -22.02 -36.80 34.62
N SER A 126 -21.12 -36.31 33.76
CA SER A 126 -21.42 -35.40 32.65
C SER A 126 -22.03 -36.11 31.44
N LEU A 127 -21.51 -37.30 31.08
CA LEU A 127 -21.98 -38.09 29.93
C LEU A 127 -23.36 -38.72 30.14
N LYS A 128 -23.88 -38.73 31.37
CA LYS A 128 -25.20 -39.29 31.76
C LYS A 128 -25.39 -40.76 31.37
N ILE A 129 -24.31 -41.52 31.16
CA ILE A 129 -24.40 -42.90 30.70
C ILE A 129 -25.00 -43.78 31.81
N VAL A 130 -24.60 -43.55 33.07
CA VAL A 130 -25.25 -44.09 34.26
C VAL A 130 -25.26 -43.00 35.33
N LYS A 131 -26.44 -42.52 35.74
CA LYS A 131 -26.58 -41.55 36.84
C LYS A 131 -27.22 -42.21 38.05
N THR A 132 -26.50 -42.23 39.17
CA THR A 132 -27.04 -42.68 40.45
C THR A 132 -26.80 -41.65 41.53
N ASN A 133 -27.80 -41.48 42.42
CA ASN A 133 -27.73 -40.58 43.57
C ASN A 133 -27.99 -41.39 44.85
N PRO A 134 -27.05 -42.26 45.26
CA PRO A 134 -27.21 -43.05 46.47
C PRO A 134 -27.17 -42.17 47.72
N VAL A 135 -27.83 -42.61 48.78
CA VAL A 135 -27.72 -41.99 50.11
C VAL A 135 -26.70 -42.73 50.99
N THR A 136 -26.33 -42.15 52.13
CA THR A 136 -25.38 -42.76 53.09
C THR A 136 -25.69 -44.23 53.36
N GLY A 137 -24.72 -45.10 53.10
CA GLY A 137 -24.84 -46.55 53.24
C GLY A 137 -25.31 -47.30 51.99
N GLU A 138 -25.70 -46.61 50.92
CA GLU A 138 -25.99 -47.20 49.60
C GLU A 138 -24.76 -47.18 48.68
N PHE A 139 -24.74 -48.05 47.66
CA PHE A 139 -23.63 -48.15 46.71
C PHE A 139 -23.98 -47.51 45.37
N ARG A 140 -23.04 -46.74 44.80
CA ARG A 140 -23.14 -46.20 43.43
C ARG A 140 -23.13 -47.36 42.42
N VAL A 141 -23.90 -47.23 41.33
CA VAL A 141 -23.81 -48.20 40.21
C VAL A 141 -22.63 -47.82 39.35
N LYS A 142 -21.72 -48.78 39.16
CA LYS A 142 -20.51 -48.63 38.36
C LYS A 142 -20.78 -48.89 36.88
N ASN A 143 -21.43 -50.02 36.57
CA ASN A 143 -21.74 -50.44 35.21
C ASN A 143 -23.11 -51.11 35.12
N ILE A 144 -23.70 -51.06 33.92
CA ILE A 144 -24.90 -51.82 33.58
C ILE A 144 -24.64 -52.55 32.26
N HIS A 145 -24.70 -53.87 32.28
CA HIS A 145 -24.55 -54.71 31.09
C HIS A 145 -25.88 -55.36 30.71
N ARG A 146 -26.14 -55.55 29.42
CA ARG A 146 -27.27 -56.35 28.94
C ARG A 146 -26.78 -57.76 28.60
N GLN A 147 -27.37 -58.77 29.24
CA GLN A 147 -27.07 -60.16 29.00
C GLN A 147 -27.83 -60.68 27.77
N LEU A 148 -27.42 -61.86 27.26
CA LEU A 148 -28.01 -62.51 26.09
C LEU A 148 -29.49 -62.87 26.27
N ASP A 149 -29.92 -63.09 27.52
CA ASP A 149 -31.33 -63.35 27.88
C ASP A 149 -32.16 -62.06 28.02
N GLY A 150 -31.55 -60.90 27.74
CA GLY A 150 -32.18 -59.59 27.83
C GLY A 150 -32.23 -59.00 29.25
N LYS A 151 -31.76 -59.72 30.28
CA LYS A 151 -31.66 -59.18 31.64
C LYS A 151 -30.53 -58.15 31.74
N LEU A 152 -30.64 -57.28 32.73
CA LEU A 152 -29.60 -56.34 33.09
C LEU A 152 -28.74 -56.93 34.20
N ASP A 153 -27.43 -56.84 34.03
CA ASP A 153 -26.42 -57.11 35.04
C ASP A 153 -25.91 -55.77 35.57
N ILE A 154 -25.86 -55.61 36.89
CA ILE A 154 -25.56 -54.32 37.52
C ILE A 154 -24.36 -54.54 38.45
N GLU A 155 -23.27 -53.85 38.15
CA GLU A 155 -22.09 -53.82 39.00
C GLU A 155 -22.16 -52.57 39.89
N TYR A 156 -21.97 -52.77 41.19
CA TYR A 156 -21.94 -51.71 42.18
C TYR A 156 -20.51 -51.41 42.60
N GLU A 157 -20.25 -50.20 43.10
CA GLU A 157 -19.00 -49.91 43.78
C GLU A 157 -18.84 -50.76 45.05
N ASP A 158 -17.59 -50.96 45.48
CA ASP A 158 -17.26 -51.79 46.65
C ASP A 158 -17.28 -51.01 47.98
N THR A 159 -17.49 -49.69 47.89
CA THR A 159 -17.51 -48.76 49.01
C THR A 159 -18.83 -47.98 49.00
N PRO A 160 -19.57 -47.94 50.12
CA PRO A 160 -20.83 -47.23 50.19
C PRO A 160 -20.63 -45.71 50.26
N GLU A 161 -21.67 -44.95 49.92
CA GLU A 161 -21.69 -43.50 50.07
C GLU A 161 -21.49 -43.13 51.56
N PRO A 162 -20.60 -42.17 51.86
CA PRO A 162 -20.27 -41.78 53.23
C PRO A 162 -21.43 -41.14 54.01
#